data_AF-A0A1X7LMP0-F1
#
_entry.id   AF-A0A1X7LMP0-F1
#
_cell.length_a   1.000
_cell.length_b   1.000
_cell.length_c   1.000
_cell.angle_alpha   90.00
_cell.angle_beta   90.00
_cell.angle_gamma   90.00
#
_symmetry.space_group_name_H-M   'P 1'
#
loop_
_entity.id
_entity.type
_entity.pdbx_description
1 polymer ?
#
loop_
_entity_poly.entity_id
_entity_poly.type
_entity_poly.pdbx_seq_one_letter_code
_entity_poly.pdbx_strand_id
1 'polypeptide(L)'
;MKCASRSFPAAAMLTAVVAIALSCNSSSASAAADSKHFAWPSSFVVLGDGYPHAGDACRRLGESSATANYLDHTAMLVGCPGPRHSDDARAILDHRRAHVVGEADGVTLISISTEGLSASDDRSGHASMQDTHFSATGTLPCERGAGQTKTMCKFGVVRHGDRSATVVVYWPDGNTRAILFGANGRVLGAAMKAGDRPMPGNTLTQKNAGINLISIGNERYEVEDAVVSGH
;
A
#
# COMPACT_ATOMS: atom_id res chain seq x y z
N MET A 1 -66.41 -16.51 59.74
CA MET A 1 -65.61 -15.32 59.35
C MET A 1 -65.53 -15.28 57.83
N LYS A 2 -65.69 -14.10 57.24
CA LYS A 2 -65.92 -13.82 55.82
C LYS A 2 -64.63 -13.85 54.96
N CYS A 3 -64.85 -14.01 53.64
CA CYS A 3 -63.99 -13.65 52.48
C CYS A 3 -62.73 -14.50 52.22
N ALA A 4 -62.33 -14.88 51.00
CA ALA A 4 -62.84 -14.70 49.63
C ALA A 4 -62.18 -15.81 48.75
N SER A 5 -62.89 -16.58 47.92
CA SER A 5 -63.33 -16.27 46.55
C SER A 5 -62.23 -15.77 45.61
N ARG A 6 -61.73 -16.65 44.72
CA ARG A 6 -61.59 -16.38 43.28
C ARG A 6 -61.42 -17.69 42.50
N SER A 7 -62.43 -17.98 41.68
CA SER A 7 -62.47 -19.04 40.68
C SER A 7 -62.21 -18.45 39.28
N PHE A 8 -62.00 -19.38 38.33
CA PHE A 8 -62.13 -19.33 36.86
C PHE A 8 -60.80 -19.37 36.06
N PRO A 9 -60.78 -20.01 34.88
CA PRO A 9 -61.59 -21.15 34.42
C PRO A 9 -60.78 -22.27 33.75
N ALA A 10 -61.44 -23.42 33.58
CA ALA A 10 -61.05 -24.51 32.71
C ALA A 10 -61.17 -24.14 31.23
N ALA A 11 -60.21 -24.60 30.42
CA ALA A 11 -60.45 -25.00 29.04
C ALA A 11 -59.36 -25.98 28.61
N ALA A 12 -59.77 -27.22 28.39
CA ALA A 12 -58.99 -28.26 27.76
C ALA A 12 -58.75 -27.94 26.29
N MET A 13 -57.56 -28.22 25.77
CA MET A 13 -57.38 -28.77 24.42
C MET A 13 -56.12 -29.64 24.39
N LEU A 14 -56.33 -30.91 24.03
CA LEU A 14 -55.30 -31.77 23.47
C LEU A 14 -54.80 -31.14 22.17
N THR A 15 -53.49 -30.92 22.03
CA THR A 15 -52.85 -30.86 20.71
C THR A 15 -51.45 -31.44 20.77
N ALA A 16 -51.16 -32.22 19.73
CA ALA A 16 -50.05 -33.13 19.58
C ALA A 16 -48.67 -32.51 19.86
N VAL A 17 -47.83 -33.32 20.52
CA VAL A 17 -46.37 -33.18 20.51
C VAL A 17 -45.90 -33.36 19.07
N VAL A 18 -45.59 -32.25 18.39
CA VAL A 18 -44.76 -32.26 17.18
C VAL A 18 -43.43 -31.63 17.57
N ALA A 19 -42.44 -32.48 17.84
CA ALA A 19 -41.06 -32.07 17.99
C ALA A 19 -40.51 -31.65 16.62
N ILE A 20 -40.71 -30.38 16.25
CA ILE A 20 -40.02 -29.78 15.11
C ILE A 20 -38.64 -29.34 15.60
N ALA A 21 -37.66 -30.24 15.49
CA ALA A 21 -36.25 -29.87 15.49
C ALA A 21 -35.94 -29.14 14.18
N LEU A 22 -36.25 -27.84 14.11
CA LEU A 22 -35.73 -26.98 13.05
C LEU A 22 -34.46 -26.31 13.58
N SER A 23 -33.35 -26.98 13.28
CA SER A 23 -32.00 -26.46 13.23
C SER A 23 -31.98 -25.01 12.73
N CYS A 24 -31.67 -24.06 13.60
CA CYS A 24 -31.11 -22.78 13.18
C CYS A 24 -29.76 -23.07 12.53
N ASN A 25 -29.79 -23.38 11.23
CA ASN A 25 -28.60 -23.40 10.41
C ASN A 25 -28.13 -21.95 10.35
N SER A 26 -27.15 -21.62 11.21
CA SER A 26 -26.32 -20.44 11.03
C SER A 26 -25.60 -20.61 9.70
N SER A 27 -26.30 -20.27 8.61
CA SER A 27 -25.70 -20.00 7.32
C SER A 27 -24.91 -18.71 7.48
N SER A 28 -23.76 -18.81 8.13
CA SER A 28 -22.60 -18.01 7.75
C SER A 28 -22.29 -18.44 6.32
N ALA A 29 -23.04 -17.90 5.37
CA ALA A 29 -22.57 -17.75 4.02
C ALA A 29 -21.38 -16.81 4.13
N SER A 30 -20.19 -17.39 4.36
CA SER A 30 -19.02 -16.89 3.67
C SER A 30 -19.40 -16.92 2.21
N ALA A 31 -19.95 -15.81 1.73
CA ALA A 31 -19.77 -15.39 0.37
C ALA A 31 -18.25 -15.33 0.20
N ALA A 32 -17.66 -16.47 -0.18
CA ALA A 32 -16.45 -16.45 -0.95
C ALA A 32 -16.75 -15.45 -2.05
N ALA A 33 -16.05 -14.32 -2.01
CA ALA A 33 -16.10 -13.32 -3.05
C ALA A 33 -15.66 -14.03 -4.32
N ASP A 34 -16.63 -14.57 -5.05
CA ASP A 34 -16.51 -14.89 -6.45
C ASP A 34 -16.42 -13.52 -7.11
N SER A 35 -15.21 -12.97 -7.14
CA SER A 35 -14.87 -11.82 -7.95
C SER A 35 -15.06 -12.26 -9.40
N LYS A 36 -16.31 -12.35 -9.86
CA LYS A 36 -16.61 -12.46 -11.29
C LYS A 36 -15.87 -11.30 -11.92
N HIS A 37 -14.83 -11.62 -12.69
CA HIS A 37 -14.05 -10.63 -13.41
C HIS A 37 -15.05 -9.76 -14.17
N PHE A 38 -15.18 -8.51 -13.75
CA PHE A 38 -16.07 -7.57 -14.39
C PHE A 38 -15.64 -7.41 -15.85
N ALA A 39 -16.56 -7.70 -16.77
CA ALA A 39 -16.30 -7.54 -18.19
C ALA A 39 -16.40 -6.06 -18.54
N TRP A 40 -15.25 -5.42 -18.76
CA TRP A 40 -15.20 -4.00 -19.09
C TRP A 40 -15.90 -3.70 -20.42
N PRO A 41 -16.87 -2.77 -20.44
CA PRO A 41 -17.52 -2.33 -21.67
C PRO A 41 -16.52 -1.76 -22.67
N SER A 42 -16.72 -2.03 -23.96
CA SER A 42 -15.84 -1.54 -25.04
C SER A 42 -15.90 -0.02 -25.24
N SER A 43 -16.85 0.66 -24.59
CA SER A 43 -16.95 2.13 -24.55
C SER A 43 -15.80 2.76 -23.74
N PHE A 44 -15.07 1.97 -22.94
CA PHE A 44 -13.93 2.43 -22.15
C PHE A 44 -12.59 1.95 -22.70
N VAL A 45 -11.62 2.87 -22.70
CA VAL A 45 -10.21 2.51 -22.82
C VAL A 45 -9.68 2.23 -21.42
N VAL A 46 -9.41 0.96 -21.10
CA VAL A 46 -8.98 0.53 -19.75
C VAL A 46 -7.46 0.39 -19.72
N LEU A 47 -6.82 0.98 -18.71
CA LEU A 47 -5.37 0.99 -18.53
C LEU A 47 -4.96 0.20 -17.29
N GLY A 48 -3.89 -0.60 -17.42
CA GLY A 48 -3.34 -1.42 -16.33
C GLY A 48 -4.20 -2.62 -15.96
N ASP A 49 -3.85 -3.31 -14.88
CA ASP A 49 -4.47 -4.52 -14.33
C ASP A 49 -5.19 -4.31 -12.98
N GLY A 50 -5.19 -3.09 -12.46
CA GLY A 50 -5.90 -2.68 -11.24
C GLY A 50 -5.58 -1.23 -10.87
N TYR A 51 -6.32 -0.67 -9.91
CA TYR A 51 -6.07 0.63 -9.32
C TYR A 51 -6.64 0.71 -7.89
N PRO A 52 -5.87 1.22 -6.89
CA PRO A 52 -4.51 1.74 -7.00
C PRO A 52 -3.42 0.67 -7.19
N HIS A 53 -3.69 -0.58 -6.84
CA HIS A 53 -2.75 -1.70 -6.97
C HIS A 53 -3.21 -2.68 -8.05
N ALA A 54 -2.26 -3.46 -8.57
CA ALA A 54 -2.54 -4.53 -9.51
C ALA A 54 -3.52 -5.54 -8.91
N GLY A 55 -4.55 -5.94 -9.68
CA GLY A 55 -5.59 -6.85 -9.23
C GLY A 55 -6.79 -6.19 -8.54
N ASP A 56 -6.71 -4.90 -8.18
CA ASP A 56 -7.87 -4.16 -7.66
C ASP A 56 -8.95 -4.03 -8.75
N ALA A 57 -10.23 -3.98 -8.33
CA ALA A 57 -11.37 -3.97 -9.24
C ALA A 57 -11.46 -2.68 -10.08
N CYS A 58 -11.10 -1.54 -9.51
CA CYS A 58 -11.08 -0.27 -10.23
C CYS A 58 -9.92 -0.22 -11.23
N ARG A 59 -10.05 0.60 -12.27
CA ARG A 59 -9.03 0.76 -13.32
C ARG A 59 -8.89 2.22 -13.74
N ARG A 60 -7.69 2.59 -14.19
CA ARG A 60 -7.49 3.89 -14.85
C ARG A 60 -8.14 3.87 -16.22
N LEU A 61 -8.85 4.93 -16.57
CA LEU A 61 -9.52 5.06 -17.85
C LEU A 61 -8.81 6.08 -18.74
N GLY A 62 -8.55 5.67 -19.97
CA GLY A 62 -8.01 6.51 -21.03
C GLY A 62 -9.12 7.23 -21.81
N GLU A 63 -8.70 7.99 -22.82
CA GLU A 63 -9.60 8.76 -23.68
C GLU A 63 -10.46 7.87 -24.57
N SER A 64 -11.76 8.10 -24.52
CA SER A 64 -12.81 7.40 -25.25
C SER A 64 -14.04 8.28 -25.35
N SER A 65 -15.04 7.89 -26.15
CA SER A 65 -16.31 8.61 -26.21
C SER A 65 -17.04 8.66 -24.86
N ALA A 66 -16.85 7.67 -23.99
CA ALA A 66 -17.45 7.63 -22.65
C ALA A 66 -16.72 8.53 -21.64
N THR A 67 -15.45 8.87 -21.89
CA THR A 67 -14.57 9.56 -20.92
C THR A 67 -14.11 10.95 -21.36
N ALA A 68 -14.30 11.31 -22.64
CA ALA A 68 -13.82 12.57 -23.22
C ALA A 68 -14.28 13.82 -22.46
N ASN A 69 -15.49 13.82 -21.88
CA ASN A 69 -16.00 14.96 -21.12
C ASN A 69 -15.43 15.08 -19.70
N TYR A 70 -14.66 14.09 -19.24
CA TYR A 70 -14.21 13.98 -17.85
C TYR A 70 -12.69 13.96 -17.71
N LEU A 71 -11.97 13.77 -18.82
CA LEU A 71 -10.51 13.77 -18.84
C LEU A 71 -10.01 15.21 -18.89
N ASP A 72 -9.68 15.71 -17.72
CA ASP A 72 -8.93 16.95 -17.56
C ASP A 72 -7.44 16.59 -17.41
N HIS A 73 -6.55 17.30 -18.12
CA HIS A 73 -5.09 17.20 -17.95
C HIS A 73 -4.60 17.37 -16.50
N THR A 74 -5.44 17.89 -15.60
CA THR A 74 -5.17 18.12 -14.18
C THR A 74 -5.74 17.04 -13.24
N ALA A 75 -6.31 15.97 -13.80
CA ALA A 75 -6.88 14.87 -13.02
C ALA A 75 -6.71 13.52 -13.74
N MET A 76 -6.61 12.45 -12.96
CA MET A 76 -6.74 11.10 -13.51
C MET A 76 -8.18 10.61 -13.37
N LEU A 77 -8.68 9.94 -14.41
CA LEU A 77 -9.99 9.31 -14.38
C LEU A 77 -9.85 7.84 -14.02
N VAL A 78 -10.61 7.40 -13.02
CA VAL A 78 -10.67 6.03 -12.54
C VAL A 78 -12.11 5.53 -12.70
N GLY A 79 -12.26 4.33 -13.26
CA GLY A 79 -13.53 3.61 -13.32
C GLY A 79 -13.56 2.54 -12.26
N CYS A 80 -14.62 2.47 -11.46
CA CYS A 80 -14.87 1.37 -10.54
C CYS A 80 -16.13 0.62 -10.97
N PRO A 81 -16.06 -0.70 -11.18
CA PRO A 81 -17.24 -1.51 -11.46
C PRO A 81 -18.31 -1.40 -10.38
N GLY A 82 -19.57 -1.35 -10.80
CA GLY A 82 -20.72 -1.24 -9.91
C GLY A 82 -21.12 0.20 -9.59
N PRO A 83 -22.04 0.38 -8.63
CA PRO A 83 -22.54 1.70 -8.25
C PRO A 83 -21.53 2.47 -7.40
N ARG A 84 -21.72 3.79 -7.28
CA ARG A 84 -20.86 4.68 -6.46
C ARG A 84 -20.67 4.28 -4.99
N HIS A 85 -21.55 3.42 -4.48
CA HIS A 85 -21.54 2.95 -3.09
C HIS A 85 -20.88 1.58 -2.92
N SER A 86 -20.39 0.96 -3.99
CA SER A 86 -19.57 -0.24 -3.90
C SER A 86 -18.35 0.01 -3.00
N ASP A 87 -17.89 -1.04 -2.32
CA ASP A 87 -16.72 -0.93 -1.43
C ASP A 87 -15.49 -0.44 -2.18
N ASP A 88 -15.29 -0.89 -3.43
CA ASP A 88 -14.22 -0.45 -4.32
C ASP A 88 -14.30 1.06 -4.62
N ALA A 89 -15.47 1.56 -5.02
CA ALA A 89 -15.66 2.99 -5.31
C ALA A 89 -15.45 3.85 -4.05
N ARG A 90 -15.93 3.38 -2.89
CA ARG A 90 -15.78 4.08 -1.61
C ARG A 90 -14.32 4.14 -1.17
N ALA A 91 -13.55 3.06 -1.33
CA ALA A 91 -12.13 3.04 -1.01
C ALA A 91 -11.33 4.10 -1.77
N ILE A 92 -11.71 4.40 -3.03
CA ILE A 92 -11.10 5.48 -3.81
C ILE A 92 -11.50 6.86 -3.28
N LEU A 93 -12.77 7.04 -2.91
CA LEU A 93 -13.33 8.32 -2.46
C LEU A 93 -12.84 8.73 -1.05
N ASP A 94 -12.58 7.77 -0.16
CA ASP A 94 -12.28 8.04 1.25
C ASP A 94 -10.85 8.58 1.50
N HIS A 95 -9.93 8.43 0.54
CA HIS A 95 -8.49 8.69 0.77
C HIS A 95 -7.84 9.66 -0.21
N ARG A 96 -8.59 10.26 -1.13
CA ARG A 96 -8.04 11.13 -2.18
C ARG A 96 -8.90 12.37 -2.35
N ARG A 97 -8.36 13.39 -3.04
CA ARG A 97 -9.17 14.46 -3.66
C ARG A 97 -9.94 13.89 -4.86
N ALA A 98 -10.74 12.87 -4.57
CA ALA A 98 -11.49 12.07 -5.53
C ALA A 98 -12.97 12.45 -5.42
N HIS A 99 -13.62 12.60 -6.57
CA HIS A 99 -15.05 12.81 -6.62
C HIS A 99 -15.65 12.09 -7.82
N VAL A 100 -16.90 11.64 -7.66
CA VAL A 100 -17.65 11.02 -8.75
C VAL A 100 -17.99 12.08 -9.78
N VAL A 101 -17.67 11.82 -11.04
CA VAL A 101 -17.98 12.71 -12.19
C VAL A 101 -19.06 12.13 -13.10
N GLY A 102 -19.37 10.84 -12.96
CA GLY A 102 -20.45 10.21 -13.72
C GLY A 102 -20.57 8.72 -13.44
N GLU A 103 -21.55 8.10 -14.08
CA GLU A 103 -21.73 6.65 -14.13
C GLU A 103 -22.10 6.28 -15.57
N ALA A 104 -21.47 5.24 -16.12
CA ALA A 104 -21.75 4.77 -17.47
C ALA A 104 -21.51 3.25 -17.57
N ASP A 105 -22.42 2.53 -18.22
CA ASP A 105 -22.33 1.08 -18.45
C ASP A 105 -22.00 0.24 -17.20
N GLY A 106 -22.53 0.63 -16.04
CA GLY A 106 -22.27 -0.04 -14.77
C GLY A 106 -20.89 0.24 -14.15
N VAL A 107 -20.23 1.32 -14.58
CA VAL A 107 -18.95 1.81 -14.04
C VAL A 107 -19.16 3.19 -13.44
N THR A 108 -18.74 3.38 -12.19
CA THR A 108 -18.63 4.71 -11.58
C THR A 108 -17.34 5.38 -12.03
N LEU A 109 -17.46 6.59 -12.59
CA LEU A 109 -16.35 7.41 -13.04
C LEU A 109 -15.95 8.38 -11.92
N ILE A 110 -14.68 8.31 -11.52
CA ILE A 110 -14.12 9.05 -10.41
C ILE A 110 -12.94 9.87 -10.93
N SER A 111 -13.05 11.19 -10.81
CA SER A 111 -11.93 12.10 -11.09
C SER A 111 -11.11 12.29 -9.83
N ILE A 112 -9.80 12.11 -9.94
CA ILE A 112 -8.84 12.29 -8.85
C ILE A 112 -7.86 13.38 -9.27
N SER A 113 -7.90 14.53 -8.58
CA SER A 113 -7.03 15.67 -8.89
C SER A 113 -5.56 15.30 -8.79
N THR A 114 -4.79 15.59 -9.84
CA THR A 114 -3.32 15.56 -9.82
C THR A 114 -2.73 16.88 -9.28
N GLU A 115 -3.53 17.94 -9.29
CA GLU A 115 -3.26 19.22 -8.60
C GLU A 115 -3.28 18.97 -7.07
N GLY A 116 -2.10 18.71 -6.51
CA GLY A 116 -1.91 18.24 -5.12
C GLY A 116 -1.35 16.83 -4.98
N LEU A 117 -1.26 16.06 -6.07
CA LEU A 117 -0.21 15.02 -6.23
C LEU A 117 1.15 15.67 -6.56
N SER A 118 1.14 16.94 -6.98
CA SER A 118 2.27 17.88 -6.85
C SER A 118 2.26 18.59 -5.48
N ALA A 119 2.66 17.87 -4.42
CA ALA A 119 3.25 18.36 -3.16
C ALA A 119 3.32 17.27 -2.06
N SER A 120 3.31 15.99 -2.43
CA SER A 120 4.04 14.93 -1.72
C SER A 120 4.39 13.87 -2.76
N ASP A 121 5.68 13.85 -3.10
CA ASP A 121 6.38 12.86 -3.92
C ASP A 121 6.16 12.89 -5.44
N ASP A 122 6.88 13.82 -6.09
CA ASP A 122 7.44 13.52 -7.41
C ASP A 122 8.88 14.07 -7.54
N ARG A 123 9.82 13.14 -7.72
CA ARG A 123 10.85 13.17 -8.76
C ARG A 123 11.61 11.85 -8.77
N SER A 124 11.12 10.91 -9.57
CA SER A 124 11.86 10.31 -10.70
C SER A 124 11.28 8.95 -11.05
N GLY A 125 10.42 8.91 -12.06
CA GLY A 125 10.21 7.70 -12.85
C GLY A 125 11.46 7.39 -13.66
N HIS A 126 12.25 6.41 -13.20
CA HIS A 126 12.96 5.48 -14.07
C HIS A 126 13.31 4.21 -13.27
N ALA A 127 12.87 3.06 -13.79
CA ALA A 127 13.06 1.69 -13.30
C ALA A 127 12.32 1.29 -12.01
N SER A 128 11.36 0.37 -12.22
CA SER A 128 10.65 -0.40 -11.19
C SER A 128 11.59 -0.90 -10.10
N MET A 129 11.40 -0.36 -8.88
CA MET A 129 11.92 -0.94 -7.65
C MET A 129 10.86 -1.91 -7.15
N GLN A 130 11.20 -3.20 -7.19
CA GLN A 130 10.37 -4.27 -6.64
C GLN A 130 9.93 -3.92 -5.21
N ASP A 131 8.62 -3.73 -5.02
CA ASP A 131 7.80 -3.90 -3.81
C ASP A 131 8.48 -3.75 -2.44
N THR A 132 9.37 -2.78 -2.30
CA THR A 132 10.03 -2.47 -1.03
C THR A 132 9.43 -1.17 -0.52
N HIS A 133 8.54 -1.27 0.45
CA HIS A 133 7.92 -0.10 1.08
C HIS A 133 8.99 0.67 1.88
N PHE A 134 9.51 1.76 1.31
CA PHE A 134 10.46 2.63 1.99
C PHE A 134 9.75 3.53 2.99
N SER A 135 10.23 3.55 4.23
CA SER A 135 9.75 4.41 5.30
C SER A 135 10.36 5.83 5.26
N ALA A 136 11.42 6.03 4.48
CA ALA A 136 12.03 7.35 4.22
C ALA A 136 12.86 7.27 2.94
N THR A 137 13.00 8.38 2.22
CA THR A 137 13.89 8.52 1.05
C THR A 137 14.67 9.82 1.12
N GLY A 138 15.77 9.91 0.38
CA GLY A 138 16.59 11.11 0.36
C GLY A 138 17.85 10.94 -0.46
N THR A 139 18.83 11.81 -0.20
CA THR A 139 20.16 11.73 -0.80
C THR A 139 21.24 11.75 0.27
N LEU A 140 22.31 10.98 0.07
CA LEU A 140 23.46 10.92 0.97
C LEU A 140 24.79 11.01 0.21
N PRO A 141 25.87 11.49 0.85
CA PRO A 141 27.20 11.47 0.25
C PRO A 141 27.72 10.03 0.05
N CYS A 142 28.20 9.74 -1.15
CA CYS A 142 28.73 8.44 -1.54
C CYS A 142 29.93 8.56 -2.52
N GLU A 143 30.82 7.57 -2.52
CA GLU A 143 31.99 7.49 -3.41
C GLU A 143 32.20 6.03 -3.84
N ARG A 144 32.46 5.77 -5.12
CA ARG A 144 32.56 4.41 -5.69
C ARG A 144 34.00 3.94 -6.00
N GLY A 145 35.00 4.72 -5.62
CA GLY A 145 36.39 4.31 -5.78
C GLY A 145 37.33 5.33 -5.16
N ALA A 146 38.41 4.86 -4.53
CA ALA A 146 39.38 5.70 -3.83
C ALA A 146 39.85 6.87 -4.70
N GLY A 147 39.42 8.09 -4.37
CA GLY A 147 39.80 9.32 -5.06
C GLY A 147 38.81 9.83 -6.10
N GLN A 148 37.63 9.21 -6.23
CA GLN A 148 36.52 9.83 -6.96
C GLN A 148 35.89 10.94 -6.12
N THR A 149 35.42 12.00 -6.76
CA THR A 149 34.69 13.06 -6.06
C THR A 149 33.44 12.48 -5.42
N LYS A 150 33.22 12.78 -4.14
CA LYS A 150 31.96 12.46 -3.45
C LYS A 150 30.78 13.02 -4.26
N THR A 151 29.79 12.17 -4.48
CA THR A 151 28.52 12.54 -5.12
C THR A 151 27.37 12.32 -4.17
N MET A 152 26.18 12.79 -4.54
CA MET A 152 24.96 12.59 -3.78
C MET A 152 24.18 11.40 -4.37
N CYS A 153 24.21 10.26 -3.69
CA CYS A 153 23.43 9.09 -4.06
C CYS A 153 22.01 9.18 -3.51
N LYS A 154 21.04 8.75 -4.31
CA LYS A 154 19.68 8.53 -3.80
C LYS A 154 19.66 7.33 -2.86
N PHE A 155 18.82 7.37 -1.84
CA PHE A 155 18.59 6.23 -0.97
C PHE A 155 17.13 6.09 -0.54
N GLY A 156 16.77 4.89 -0.09
CA GLY A 156 15.55 4.59 0.63
C GLY A 156 15.86 3.83 1.93
N VAL A 157 15.00 3.95 2.93
CA VAL A 157 15.15 3.27 4.23
C VAL A 157 14.01 2.29 4.44
N VAL A 158 14.34 1.05 4.73
CA VAL A 158 13.39 0.03 5.18
C VAL A 158 13.58 -0.12 6.68
N ARG A 159 12.53 0.15 7.46
CA ARG A 159 12.55 -0.07 8.91
C ARG A 159 11.89 -1.41 9.23
N HIS A 160 12.53 -2.16 10.11
CA HIS A 160 12.09 -3.50 10.50
C HIS A 160 11.46 -3.47 11.90
N GLY A 161 10.60 -4.45 12.20
CA GLY A 161 9.87 -4.51 13.47
C GLY A 161 10.75 -4.69 14.72
N ASP A 162 12.00 -5.13 14.53
CA ASP A 162 13.01 -5.29 15.59
C ASP A 162 13.83 -4.01 15.87
N ARG A 163 13.41 -2.87 15.30
CA ARG A 163 14.10 -1.58 15.31
C ARG A 163 15.40 -1.55 14.50
N SER A 164 15.72 -2.61 13.76
CA SER A 164 16.78 -2.56 12.75
C SER A 164 16.30 -1.76 11.53
N ALA A 165 17.25 -1.28 10.74
CA ALA A 165 16.95 -0.56 9.50
C ALA A 165 17.88 -1.02 8.38
N THR A 166 17.41 -0.94 7.15
CA THR A 166 18.22 -1.16 5.96
C THR A 166 18.18 0.08 5.09
N VAL A 167 19.35 0.70 4.90
CA VAL A 167 19.52 1.82 3.98
C VAL A 167 19.91 1.25 2.62
N VAL A 168 19.03 1.42 1.65
CA VAL A 168 19.24 1.00 0.26
C VAL A 168 19.72 2.21 -0.52
N VAL A 169 20.97 2.18 -0.96
CA VAL A 169 21.60 3.24 -1.76
C VAL A 169 21.52 2.87 -3.24
N TYR A 170 21.08 3.80 -4.06
CA TYR A 170 20.93 3.66 -5.50
C TYR A 170 22.09 4.32 -6.21
N TRP A 171 22.77 3.52 -7.03
CA TRP A 171 23.85 4.00 -7.88
C TRP A 171 23.31 4.42 -9.26
N PRO A 172 23.95 5.40 -9.93
CA PRO A 172 23.54 5.83 -11.27
C PRO A 172 23.62 4.74 -12.35
N ASP A 173 24.39 3.67 -12.12
CA ASP A 173 24.51 2.53 -13.02
C ASP A 173 23.34 1.53 -12.91
N GLY A 174 22.36 1.82 -12.06
CA GLY A 174 21.19 0.98 -11.82
C GLY A 174 21.43 -0.12 -10.79
N ASN A 175 22.63 -0.24 -10.23
CA ASN A 175 22.90 -1.15 -9.12
C ASN A 175 22.50 -0.54 -7.79
N THR A 176 22.37 -1.39 -6.78
CA THR A 176 22.07 -0.98 -5.40
C THR A 176 23.11 -1.47 -4.42
N ARG A 177 23.14 -0.82 -3.26
CA ARG A 177 23.84 -1.27 -2.07
C ARG A 177 22.85 -1.27 -0.91
N ALA A 178 22.73 -2.38 -0.19
CA ALA A 178 22.01 -2.41 1.07
C ALA A 178 23.00 -2.34 2.23
N ILE A 179 22.80 -1.39 3.14
CA ILE A 179 23.56 -1.25 4.38
C ILE A 179 22.62 -1.57 5.53
N LEU A 180 22.96 -2.61 6.30
CA LEU A 180 22.12 -3.11 7.39
C LEU A 180 22.57 -2.46 8.70
N PHE A 181 21.61 -1.90 9.45
CA PHE A 181 21.81 -1.28 10.75
C PHE A 181 21.02 -2.03 11.80
N GLY A 182 21.63 -2.31 12.96
CA GLY A 182 20.95 -2.90 14.10
C GLY A 182 20.14 -1.87 14.89
N ALA A 183 19.39 -2.35 15.88
CA ALA A 183 18.55 -1.51 16.75
C ALA A 183 19.30 -0.40 17.52
N ASN A 184 20.63 -0.50 17.62
CA ASN A 184 21.50 0.49 18.24
C ASN A 184 22.10 1.51 17.25
N GLY A 185 21.65 1.49 15.98
CA GLY A 185 22.15 2.35 14.92
C GLY A 185 23.56 1.98 14.43
N ARG A 186 24.11 0.82 14.83
CA ARG A 186 25.41 0.34 14.31
C ARG A 186 25.21 -0.47 13.04
N VAL A 187 26.14 -0.34 12.11
CA VAL A 187 26.17 -1.15 10.89
C VAL A 187 26.50 -2.60 11.24
N LEU A 188 25.64 -3.52 10.80
CA LEU A 188 25.80 -4.96 10.92
C LEU A 188 26.53 -5.56 9.73
N GLY A 189 26.42 -4.91 8.57
CA GLY A 189 27.07 -5.33 7.34
C GLY A 189 26.43 -4.68 6.12
N ALA A 190 26.85 -5.14 4.94
CA ALA A 190 26.31 -4.67 3.68
C ALA A 190 26.08 -5.82 2.71
N ALA A 191 25.10 -5.65 1.83
CA ALA A 191 24.74 -6.60 0.78
C ALA A 191 24.50 -5.86 -0.55
N MET A 192 24.33 -6.60 -1.64
CA MET A 192 23.97 -6.00 -2.93
C MET A 192 22.54 -5.45 -2.87
N LYS A 193 21.56 -6.23 -2.42
CA LYS A 193 20.15 -5.80 -2.37
C LYS A 193 19.56 -5.93 -0.97
N ALA A 194 18.43 -5.27 -0.75
CA ALA A 194 17.67 -5.44 0.48
C ALA A 194 17.18 -6.89 0.60
N GLY A 195 17.25 -7.46 1.81
CA GLY A 195 16.87 -8.86 2.06
C GLY A 195 17.98 -9.88 1.76
N ASP A 196 19.03 -9.50 1.04
CA ASP A 196 20.19 -10.38 0.82
C ASP A 196 20.99 -10.59 2.13
N ARG A 197 21.68 -11.73 2.20
CA ARG A 197 22.62 -11.99 3.27
C ARG A 197 23.80 -10.98 3.20
N PRO A 198 24.25 -10.41 4.34
CA PRO A 198 25.43 -9.59 4.37
C PRO A 198 26.64 -10.30 3.76
N MET A 199 27.39 -9.56 2.94
CA MET A 199 28.61 -10.05 2.33
C MET A 199 29.70 -10.25 3.40
N PRO A 200 30.44 -11.37 3.37
CA PRO A 200 31.65 -11.49 4.17
C PRO A 200 32.69 -10.51 3.64
N GLY A 201 33.25 -9.65 4.50
CA GLY A 201 34.26 -8.69 4.06
C GLY A 201 34.49 -7.52 5.00
N ASN A 202 35.46 -6.68 4.63
CA ASN A 202 35.98 -5.57 5.42
C ASN A 202 35.06 -4.34 5.33
N THR A 203 33.85 -4.44 5.90
CA THR A 203 33.05 -3.25 6.17
C THR A 203 33.71 -2.50 7.32
N LEU A 204 34.38 -1.39 7.03
CA LEU A 204 34.95 -0.52 8.06
C LEU A 204 33.94 0.58 8.39
N THR A 205 33.75 0.81 9.68
CA THR A 205 32.77 1.77 10.18
C THR A 205 33.44 2.72 11.15
N GLN A 206 33.29 4.01 10.92
CA GLN A 206 33.66 5.06 11.86
C GLN A 206 32.43 5.92 12.13
N LYS A 207 32.27 6.36 13.38
CA LYS A 207 31.19 7.27 13.77
C LYS A 207 31.79 8.63 14.09
N ASN A 208 31.26 9.68 13.48
CA ASN A 208 31.69 11.06 13.73
C ASN A 208 30.48 11.98 13.83
N ALA A 209 30.28 12.63 14.98
CA ALA A 209 29.27 13.67 15.18
C ALA A 209 27.85 13.33 14.65
N GLY A 210 27.40 12.07 14.80
CA GLY A 210 26.07 11.63 14.32
C GLY A 210 26.05 11.09 12.89
N ILE A 211 27.21 10.97 12.24
CA ILE A 211 27.37 10.40 10.89
C ILE A 211 28.06 9.05 11.01
N ASN A 212 27.53 8.05 10.31
CA ASN A 212 28.14 6.74 10.10
C ASN A 212 28.95 6.78 8.80
N LEU A 213 30.27 6.85 8.91
CA LEU A 213 31.21 6.76 7.81
C LEU A 213 31.50 5.28 7.55
N ILE A 214 31.05 4.79 6.41
CA ILE A 214 30.99 3.37 6.09
C ILE A 214 31.82 3.12 4.85
N SER A 215 32.70 2.14 4.93
CA SER A 215 33.65 1.80 3.88
C SER A 215 33.49 0.35 3.50
N ILE A 216 33.12 0.06 2.25
CA ILE A 216 32.88 -1.29 1.74
C ILE A 216 33.80 -1.48 0.54
N GLY A 217 34.94 -2.15 0.74
CA GLY A 217 35.98 -2.20 -0.29
C GLY A 217 36.47 -0.79 -0.64
N ASN A 218 36.27 -0.37 -1.89
CA ASN A 218 36.60 0.97 -2.38
C ASN A 218 35.43 1.97 -2.29
N GLU A 219 34.27 1.55 -1.82
CA GLU A 219 33.09 2.40 -1.67
C GLU A 219 33.12 3.13 -0.33
N ARG A 220 32.63 4.36 -0.29
CA ARG A 220 32.46 5.16 0.93
C ARG A 220 31.06 5.74 0.98
N TYR A 221 30.45 5.74 2.17
CA TYR A 221 29.11 6.25 2.42
C TYR A 221 29.07 7.04 3.72
N GLU A 222 28.30 8.12 3.73
CA GLU A 222 28.03 8.91 4.93
C GLU A 222 26.53 8.84 5.22
N VAL A 223 26.17 8.08 6.25
CA VAL A 223 24.78 7.89 6.64
C VAL A 223 24.54 8.56 7.99
N GLU A 224 23.75 9.63 8.00
CA GLU A 224 23.37 10.30 9.24
C GLU A 224 22.52 9.38 10.14
N ASP A 225 22.67 9.51 11.44
CA ASP A 225 21.86 8.77 12.41
C ASP A 225 20.38 9.06 12.23
N ALA A 226 20.01 10.31 11.90
CA ALA A 226 18.63 10.73 11.64
C ALA A 226 17.98 9.94 10.49
N VAL A 227 18.77 9.53 9.48
CA VAL A 227 18.30 8.67 8.39
C VAL A 227 17.89 7.30 8.93
N VAL A 228 18.68 6.75 9.86
CA VAL A 228 18.46 5.44 10.46
C VAL A 228 17.30 5.49 11.47
N SER A 229 17.31 6.48 12.38
CA SER A 229 16.33 6.62 13.47
C SER A 229 14.98 7.19 13.02
N GLY A 230 14.96 8.10 12.05
CA GLY A 230 13.75 8.77 11.57
C GLY A 230 13.26 9.92 12.46
N HIS A 231 14.16 10.55 13.22
CA HIS A 231 13.86 11.71 14.08
C HIS A 231 14.74 12.91 13.73
#